data_AF-A0AAN7HNC3-F1
#
_entry.id   AF-A0AAN7HNC3-F1
#
_cell.length_a   1.000
_cell.length_b   1.000
_cell.length_c   1.000
_cell.angle_alpha   90.00
_cell.angle_beta   90.00
_cell.angle_gamma   90.00
#
_symmetry.space_group_name_H-M   'P 1'
#
loop_
_entity.id
_entity.type
_entity.pdbx_description
1 polymer ?
#
loop_
_entity_poly.entity_id
_entity_poly.type
_entity_poly.pdbx_seq_one_letter_code
_entity_poly.pdbx_strand_id
1 'polypeptide(L)'
;MTQGGVMLLPCLSFSFILSEEQACKPISVENYPSGYPQYSALISSCDFFFTFRSFRQLRARLLLSRQDEIGVLEARLNQIDQEEASPFYLGSHRGDRNTTRAEVLTQIHSKLADYGIAFIDRLLKNLNHWLKLQISDDLIERCRRILTYGRAGLRDVASLHNWLDETGCLTEEETTYLKRTSDLITLASSTDSALKRLEDWIEDWLIQHCKGFRESLGSDISTSPNVYISSGSLVQKLARALMLFLITFLLLAPVVVCILVRNIPARIFVVVASTALYLTVLSQLTRPRMMELILAGATFATVLTVFVSNSISV
;
A
#
# COMPACT_ATOMS: atom_id res chain seq x y z
N MET A 1 23.98 6.44 64.16
CA MET A 1 24.76 6.89 63.00
C MET A 1 24.72 5.79 61.95
N THR A 2 24.20 6.14 60.76
CA THR A 2 24.32 5.46 59.45
C THR A 2 23.96 3.96 59.41
N GLN A 3 22.70 3.54 59.15
CA GLN A 3 21.93 3.63 57.89
C GLN A 3 22.76 3.25 56.64
N GLY A 4 22.52 2.06 56.12
CA GLY A 4 22.88 1.60 54.77
C GLY A 4 21.70 0.79 54.22
N GLY A 5 20.84 1.45 53.45
CA GLY A 5 19.59 0.93 52.95
C GLY A 5 19.79 -0.11 51.85
N VAL A 6 19.09 -1.22 51.98
CA VAL A 6 18.86 -2.19 50.90
C VAL A 6 17.81 -1.57 49.98
N MET A 7 18.25 -1.18 48.79
CA MET A 7 17.41 -0.61 47.74
C MET A 7 16.61 -1.75 47.06
N LEU A 8 15.51 -2.17 47.70
CA LEU A 8 14.47 -2.97 47.07
C LEU A 8 13.74 -2.07 46.06
N LEU A 9 14.10 -2.21 44.79
CA LEU A 9 13.34 -1.64 43.67
C LEU A 9 11.94 -2.26 43.65
N PRO A 10 10.87 -1.46 43.63
CA PRO A 10 9.51 -1.97 43.54
C PRO A 10 9.28 -2.53 42.14
N CYS A 11 8.71 -3.73 42.06
CA CYS A 11 8.06 -4.28 40.89
C CYS A 11 7.01 -3.28 40.39
N LEU A 12 7.40 -2.39 39.49
CA LEU A 12 6.48 -1.58 38.71
C LEU A 12 5.80 -2.50 37.70
N SER A 13 4.65 -3.02 38.13
CA SER A 13 3.40 -2.99 37.40
C SER A 13 3.52 -2.65 35.91
N PHE A 14 3.99 -3.60 35.10
CA PHE A 14 3.63 -3.63 33.69
C PHE A 14 2.22 -4.18 33.63
N SER A 15 1.27 -3.34 34.05
CA SER A 15 -0.14 -3.47 33.72
C SER A 15 -0.22 -3.36 32.21
N PHE A 16 -0.01 -4.49 31.54
CA PHE A 16 -0.42 -4.69 30.17
C PHE A 16 -1.92 -4.41 30.19
N ILE A 17 -2.30 -3.20 29.76
CA ILE A 17 -3.67 -2.85 29.45
C ILE A 17 -4.01 -3.73 28.25
N LEU A 18 -4.37 -4.99 28.53
CA LEU A 18 -5.42 -5.66 27.79
C LEU A 18 -6.61 -4.72 27.97
N SER A 19 -6.76 -3.77 27.04
CA SER A 19 -8.11 -3.35 26.69
C SER A 19 -8.81 -4.65 26.37
N GLU A 20 -9.68 -5.08 27.27
CA GLU A 20 -10.87 -5.82 26.90
C GLU A 20 -11.50 -5.02 25.77
N GLU A 21 -11.10 -5.34 24.54
CA GLU A 21 -11.88 -5.07 23.37
C GLU A 21 -13.12 -5.93 23.58
N GLN A 22 -14.08 -5.32 24.25
CA GLN A 22 -15.39 -5.86 24.49
C GLN A 22 -15.92 -6.22 23.11
N ALA A 23 -15.82 -7.51 22.78
CA ALA A 23 -16.21 -8.08 21.49
C ALA A 23 -17.71 -7.86 21.35
N CYS A 24 -18.08 -6.68 20.84
CA CYS A 24 -19.44 -6.35 20.48
C CYS A 24 -19.84 -7.42 19.47
N LYS A 25 -20.83 -8.27 19.82
CA LYS A 25 -21.37 -9.25 18.89
C LYS A 25 -21.65 -8.52 17.57
N PRO A 26 -21.01 -8.91 16.45
CA PRO A 26 -21.26 -8.25 15.20
C PRO A 26 -22.75 -8.34 14.92
N ILE A 27 -23.42 -7.20 14.80
CA ILE A 27 -24.81 -7.14 14.39
C ILE A 27 -24.86 -7.82 13.02
N SER A 28 -25.65 -8.89 12.89
CA SER A 28 -25.71 -9.59 11.62
C SER A 28 -26.26 -8.65 10.54
N VAL A 29 -25.68 -8.72 9.35
CA VAL A 29 -25.92 -7.78 8.24
C VAL A 29 -27.42 -7.73 7.88
N GLU A 30 -28.14 -8.82 8.13
CA GLU A 30 -29.58 -8.98 7.86
C GLU A 30 -30.50 -8.16 8.77
N ASN A 31 -29.97 -7.59 9.86
CA ASN A 31 -30.77 -6.72 10.76
C ASN A 31 -30.94 -5.29 10.21
N TYR A 32 -30.24 -4.94 9.13
CA TYR A 32 -30.33 -3.63 8.50
C TYR A 32 -31.43 -3.61 7.42
N PRO A 33 -32.11 -2.46 7.22
CA PRO A 33 -33.09 -2.32 6.14
C PRO A 33 -32.47 -2.61 4.76
N SER A 34 -33.20 -3.34 3.92
CA SER A 34 -32.80 -3.65 2.54
C SER A 34 -32.44 -2.38 1.78
N GLY A 35 -31.34 -2.43 1.03
CA GLY A 35 -30.79 -1.30 0.30
C GLY A 35 -29.38 -0.94 0.73
N TYR A 36 -29.06 0.35 0.63
CA TYR A 36 -27.80 0.92 1.10
C TYR A 36 -27.48 0.65 2.58
N PRO A 37 -28.45 0.68 3.53
CA PRO A 37 -28.14 0.36 4.92
C PRO A 37 -27.56 -1.05 5.07
N GLN A 38 -28.19 -2.05 4.46
CA GLN A 38 -27.71 -3.43 4.45
C GLN A 38 -26.39 -3.60 3.70
N TYR A 39 -26.24 -2.97 2.53
CA TYR A 39 -25.01 -3.08 1.74
C TYR A 39 -23.82 -2.39 2.41
N SER A 40 -24.02 -1.21 3.01
CA SER A 40 -22.98 -0.51 3.75
C SER A 40 -22.55 -1.27 5.01
N ALA A 41 -23.49 -1.95 5.68
CA ALA A 41 -23.18 -2.84 6.80
C ALA A 41 -22.28 -4.00 6.35
N LEU A 42 -22.54 -4.62 5.20
CA LEU A 42 -21.67 -5.64 4.61
C LEU A 42 -20.28 -5.08 4.27
N ILE A 43 -20.20 -3.93 3.58
CA ILE A 43 -18.90 -3.31 3.25
C ILE A 43 -18.10 -3.04 4.54
N SER A 44 -18.76 -2.57 5.58
CA SER A 44 -18.13 -2.26 6.86
C SER A 44 -17.74 -3.48 7.69
N SER A 45 -18.27 -4.67 7.38
CA SER A 45 -18.01 -5.88 8.17
C SER A 45 -16.58 -6.38 7.99
N CYS A 46 -15.97 -6.12 6.83
CA CYS A 46 -14.61 -6.56 6.52
C CYS A 46 -13.87 -5.56 5.64
N ASP A 47 -12.60 -5.29 5.97
CA ASP A 47 -11.75 -4.35 5.25
C ASP A 47 -11.62 -4.66 3.74
N PHE A 48 -11.57 -5.94 3.36
CA PHE A 48 -11.44 -6.35 1.94
C PHE A 48 -12.69 -6.03 1.11
N PHE A 49 -13.86 -5.84 1.76
CA PHE A 49 -15.08 -5.40 1.09
C PHE A 49 -15.14 -3.90 0.82
N PHE A 50 -14.19 -3.09 1.32
CA PHE A 50 -14.03 -1.69 0.92
C PHE A 50 -13.45 -1.58 -0.50
N THR A 51 -14.19 -2.10 -1.47
CA THR A 51 -13.85 -2.13 -2.89
C THR A 51 -14.60 -1.03 -3.63
N PHE A 52 -13.86 -0.11 -4.24
CA PHE A 52 -14.40 1.04 -4.95
C PHE A 52 -13.72 1.24 -6.30
N ARG A 53 -14.35 2.02 -7.17
CA ARG A 53 -13.72 2.41 -8.44
C ARG A 53 -12.64 3.46 -8.22
N SER A 54 -11.49 3.23 -8.85
CA SER A 54 -10.37 4.16 -8.88
C SER A 54 -10.52 5.26 -9.93
N PHE A 55 -11.41 5.08 -10.91
CA PHE A 55 -11.68 6.03 -11.99
C PHE A 55 -10.40 6.46 -12.74
N ARG A 56 -9.43 5.54 -12.91
CA ARG A 56 -8.10 5.86 -13.47
C ARG A 56 -8.18 6.56 -14.83
N GLN A 57 -9.02 6.03 -15.72
CA GLN A 57 -9.20 6.60 -17.05
C GLN A 57 -9.80 8.01 -17.00
N LEU A 58 -10.81 8.23 -16.15
CA LEU A 58 -11.47 9.54 -16.03
C LEU A 58 -10.51 10.56 -15.43
N ARG A 59 -9.73 10.17 -14.42
CA ARG A 59 -8.69 11.01 -13.83
C ARG A 59 -7.57 11.33 -14.81
N ALA A 60 -7.14 10.37 -15.61
CA ALA A 60 -6.18 10.61 -16.69
C ALA A 60 -6.73 11.61 -17.72
N ARG A 61 -8.01 11.50 -18.11
CA ARG A 61 -8.65 12.50 -18.98
C ARG A 61 -8.66 13.90 -18.38
N LEU A 62 -8.97 14.01 -17.08
CA LEU A 62 -8.92 15.31 -16.38
C LEU A 62 -7.50 15.87 -16.35
N LEU A 63 -6.49 15.05 -16.07
CA LEU A 63 -5.09 15.46 -16.10
C LEU A 63 -4.66 15.95 -17.49
N LEU A 64 -4.96 15.17 -18.54
CA LEU A 64 -4.64 15.53 -19.92
C LEU A 64 -5.33 16.83 -20.35
N SER A 65 -6.60 17.02 -19.97
CA SER A 65 -7.34 18.26 -20.23
C SER A 65 -6.66 19.47 -19.58
N ARG A 66 -6.22 19.35 -18.32
CA ARG A 66 -5.51 20.44 -17.63
C ARG A 66 -4.11 20.68 -18.19
N GLN A 67 -3.43 19.63 -18.64
CA GLN A 67 -2.13 19.74 -19.30
C GLN A 67 -2.26 20.50 -20.63
N ASP A 68 -3.29 20.22 -21.42
CA ASP A 68 -3.55 20.94 -22.68
C ASP A 68 -3.85 22.43 -22.45
N GLU A 69 -4.68 22.76 -21.46
CA GLU A 69 -4.95 24.16 -21.08
C GLU A 69 -3.67 24.93 -20.75
N ILE A 70 -2.73 24.30 -20.05
CA ILE A 70 -1.41 24.89 -19.74
C ILE A 70 -0.57 25.00 -21.01
N GLY A 71 -0.56 23.97 -21.86
CA GLY A 71 0.18 23.96 -23.13
C GLY A 71 -0.25 25.07 -24.09
N VAL A 72 -1.55 25.40 -24.13
CA VAL A 72 -2.05 26.55 -24.90
C VAL A 72 -1.51 27.87 -24.35
N LEU A 73 -1.49 28.04 -23.03
CA LEU A 73 -0.94 29.24 -22.40
C LEU A 73 0.58 29.35 -22.59
N GLU A 74 1.30 28.23 -22.51
CA GLU A 74 2.74 28.15 -22.78
C GLU A 74 3.05 28.53 -24.24
N ALA A 75 2.30 28.00 -25.20
CA ALA A 75 2.44 28.36 -26.61
C ALA A 75 2.20 29.87 -26.83
N ARG A 76 1.17 30.42 -26.18
CA ARG A 76 0.88 31.86 -26.22
C ARG A 76 1.99 32.68 -25.59
N LEU A 77 2.56 32.24 -24.47
CA LEU A 77 3.70 32.91 -23.82
C LEU A 77 4.92 32.92 -24.75
N ASN A 78 5.25 31.76 -25.35
CA ASN A 78 6.35 31.64 -26.31
C ASN A 78 6.17 32.56 -27.52
N GLN A 79 4.93 32.71 -28.02
CA GLN A 79 4.63 33.64 -29.10
C GLN A 79 4.91 35.10 -28.67
N ILE A 80 4.47 35.50 -27.48
CA ILE A 80 4.72 36.85 -26.94
C ILE A 80 6.22 37.10 -26.81
N ASP A 81 6.98 36.12 -26.34
CA ASP A 81 8.43 36.24 -26.20
C ASP A 81 9.16 36.32 -27.56
N GLN A 82 8.65 35.64 -28.59
CA GLN A 82 9.18 35.71 -29.96
C GLN A 82 8.89 37.05 -30.66
N GLU A 83 7.74 37.66 -30.36
CA GLU A 83 7.30 38.93 -30.93
C GLU A 83 7.89 40.15 -30.19
N GLU A 84 8.59 39.94 -29.07
CA GLU A 84 9.16 41.00 -28.23
C GLU A 84 10.35 41.70 -28.92
N ALA A 85 10.17 42.98 -29.26
CA ALA A 85 11.17 43.78 -29.97
C ALA A 85 12.35 44.20 -29.08
N SER A 86 12.16 44.24 -27.75
CA SER A 86 13.17 44.69 -26.79
C SER A 86 13.79 43.53 -26.02
N PRO A 87 15.06 43.15 -26.31
CA PRO A 87 15.77 42.12 -25.54
C PRO A 87 15.89 42.45 -24.05
N PHE A 88 15.83 43.73 -23.68
CA PHE A 88 15.87 44.18 -22.29
C PHE A 88 14.66 43.69 -21.48
N TYR A 89 13.46 43.67 -22.09
CA TYR A 89 12.26 43.17 -21.42
C TYR A 89 12.29 41.65 -21.23
N LEU A 90 12.92 40.91 -22.15
CA LEU A 90 13.18 39.47 -21.98
C LEU A 90 14.23 39.20 -20.89
N GLY A 91 15.22 40.09 -20.75
CA GLY A 91 16.33 39.93 -19.81
C GLY A 91 16.08 40.40 -18.38
N SER A 92 14.95 41.09 -18.10
CA SER A 92 14.66 41.62 -16.76
C SER A 92 13.18 41.57 -16.43
N HIS A 93 12.77 40.60 -15.62
CA HIS A 93 11.40 40.51 -15.09
C HIS A 93 10.99 41.74 -14.27
N ARG A 94 11.93 42.41 -13.59
CA ARG A 94 11.65 43.65 -12.84
C ARG A 94 11.45 44.86 -13.75
N GLY A 95 12.10 44.85 -14.91
CA GLY A 95 12.03 45.91 -15.92
C GLY A 95 11.02 45.63 -17.02
N ASP A 96 10.35 44.48 -16.97
CA ASP A 96 9.37 44.06 -17.95
C ASP A 96 8.10 44.91 -17.84
N ARG A 97 7.71 45.51 -18.96
CA ARG A 97 6.49 46.32 -19.09
C ARG A 97 5.42 45.65 -19.96
N ASN A 98 5.67 44.44 -20.44
CA ASN A 98 4.73 43.69 -21.27
C ASN A 98 3.58 43.16 -20.40
N THR A 99 2.46 43.90 -20.39
CA THR A 99 1.28 43.58 -19.59
C THR A 99 0.62 42.28 -20.02
N THR A 100 0.63 41.95 -21.31
CA THR A 100 0.07 40.71 -21.85
C THR A 100 0.86 39.49 -21.38
N ARG A 101 2.20 39.58 -21.37
CA ARG A 101 3.06 38.52 -20.81
C ARG A 101 2.79 38.30 -19.32
N ALA A 102 2.70 39.37 -18.54
CA ALA A 102 2.40 39.29 -17.11
C ALA A 102 1.03 38.64 -16.83
N GLU A 103 0.02 38.95 -17.66
CA GLU A 103 -1.31 38.34 -17.56
C GLU A 103 -1.27 36.83 -17.86
N VAL A 104 -0.61 36.42 -18.95
CA VAL A 104 -0.46 35.00 -19.31
C VAL A 104 0.29 34.24 -18.22
N LEU A 105 1.37 34.80 -17.68
CA LEU A 105 2.11 34.20 -16.56
C LEU A 105 1.24 34.04 -15.31
N THR A 106 0.36 35.00 -15.01
CA THR A 106 -0.58 34.91 -13.89
C THR A 106 -1.62 33.79 -14.13
N GLN A 107 -2.13 33.67 -15.36
CA GLN A 107 -3.05 32.58 -15.72
C GLN A 107 -2.36 31.21 -15.62
N ILE A 108 -1.12 31.09 -16.10
CA ILE A 108 -0.31 29.88 -15.96
C ILE A 108 -0.14 29.54 -14.48
N HIS A 109 0.23 30.51 -13.63
CA HIS A 109 0.40 30.28 -12.20
C HIS A 109 -0.87 29.71 -11.54
N SER A 110 -2.04 30.28 -11.86
CA SER A 110 -3.32 29.77 -11.37
C SER A 110 -3.62 28.35 -11.88
N LYS A 111 -3.36 28.05 -13.15
CA LYS A 111 -3.63 26.74 -13.75
C LYS A 111 -2.65 25.67 -13.26
N LEU A 112 -1.40 26.03 -13.00
CA LEU A 112 -0.39 25.14 -12.43
C LEU A 112 -0.73 24.75 -10.99
N ALA A 113 -1.29 25.69 -10.20
CA ALA A 113 -1.80 25.42 -8.86
C ALA A 113 -2.98 24.43 -8.89
N ASP A 114 -3.93 24.60 -9.81
CA ASP A 114 -5.04 23.66 -10.03
C ASP A 114 -4.56 22.28 -10.52
N TYR A 115 -3.51 22.25 -11.34
CA TYR A 115 -2.95 21.01 -11.87
C TYR A 115 -2.31 20.16 -10.75
N GLY A 116 -1.74 20.80 -9.73
CA GLY A 116 -1.13 20.10 -8.60
C GLY A 116 0.36 20.34 -8.40
N ILE A 117 1.00 21.08 -9.31
CA ILE A 117 2.40 21.49 -9.17
C ILE A 117 2.39 22.84 -8.44
N ALA A 118 1.76 22.90 -7.27
CA ALA A 118 1.88 24.06 -6.42
C ALA A 118 3.31 24.07 -5.87
N PHE A 119 4.21 24.75 -6.59
CA PHE A 119 5.44 25.28 -6.02
C PHE A 119 4.98 26.23 -4.91
N ILE A 120 5.05 25.77 -3.66
CA ILE A 120 4.87 26.63 -2.49
C ILE A 120 6.03 27.62 -2.56
N ASP A 121 5.85 28.66 -3.35
CA ASP A 121 6.81 29.74 -3.37
C ASP A 121 6.73 30.38 -2.00
N ARG A 122 7.92 30.59 -1.43
CA ARG A 122 8.19 31.05 -0.07
C ARG A 122 7.54 32.42 0.26
N LEU A 123 6.78 33.00 -0.67
CA LEU A 123 6.26 34.36 -0.70
C LEU A 123 4.83 34.53 -0.15
N LEU A 124 4.04 33.47 0.06
CA LEU A 124 2.70 33.58 0.66
C LEU A 124 2.70 33.42 2.20
N LYS A 125 3.69 33.98 2.90
CA LYS A 125 3.73 33.93 4.38
C LYS A 125 2.87 34.98 5.10
N ASN A 126 2.41 36.03 4.42
CA ASN A 126 1.96 37.23 5.13
C ASN A 126 0.56 37.78 4.81
N LEU A 127 -0.30 37.08 4.08
CA LEU A 127 -1.68 37.53 3.93
C LEU A 127 -2.65 36.42 4.30
N ASN A 128 -3.62 36.75 5.15
CA ASN A 128 -4.69 35.92 5.72
C ASN A 128 -5.40 35.01 4.70
N HIS A 129 -4.77 33.89 4.32
CA HIS A 129 -5.17 32.98 3.23
C HIS A 129 -5.36 31.53 3.75
N TRP A 130 -5.73 31.33 5.02
CA TRP A 130 -5.99 29.98 5.53
C TRP A 130 -7.31 29.39 5.01
N LEU A 131 -8.17 30.18 4.35
CA LEU A 131 -9.48 29.71 3.88
C LEU A 131 -9.53 29.33 2.38
N LYS A 132 -8.65 29.88 1.54
CA LYS A 132 -8.64 29.59 0.09
C LYS A 132 -7.66 28.47 -0.29
N LEU A 133 -6.82 28.02 0.64
CA LEU A 133 -5.84 26.95 0.42
C LEU A 133 -6.41 25.54 0.68
N GLN A 134 -7.62 25.40 1.22
CA GLN A 134 -8.20 24.10 1.57
C GLN A 134 -8.88 23.37 0.37
N ILE A 135 -9.01 24.01 -0.78
CA ILE A 135 -9.76 23.46 -1.95
C ILE A 135 -8.82 23.02 -3.09
N SER A 136 -7.66 23.67 -3.25
CA SER A 136 -6.67 23.37 -4.31
C SER A 136 -5.61 22.34 -3.88
N ASP A 137 -5.98 21.34 -3.09
CA ASP A 137 -5.12 20.18 -2.88
C ASP A 137 -5.21 19.23 -4.08
N ASP A 138 -4.44 19.58 -5.11
CA ASP A 138 -3.65 18.72 -6.01
C ASP A 138 -4.34 17.47 -6.62
N LEU A 139 -4.79 17.62 -7.88
CA LEU A 139 -5.30 16.53 -8.72
C LEU A 139 -4.27 15.40 -8.93
N ILE A 140 -2.98 15.75 -9.04
CA ILE A 140 -1.87 14.79 -9.20
C ILE A 140 -1.62 14.03 -7.91
N GLU A 141 -1.56 14.69 -6.76
CA GLU A 141 -1.41 14.01 -5.46
C GLU A 141 -2.58 13.07 -5.18
N ARG A 142 -3.82 13.50 -5.44
CA ARG A 142 -4.96 12.60 -5.33
C ARG A 142 -4.87 11.45 -6.34
N CYS A 143 -4.35 11.68 -7.55
CA CYS A 143 -4.10 10.61 -8.53
C CYS A 143 -3.06 9.63 -7.99
N ARG A 144 -1.95 10.15 -7.47
CA ARG A 144 -0.85 9.38 -6.91
C ARG A 144 -1.35 8.50 -5.77
N ARG A 145 -2.10 9.06 -4.81
CA ARG A 145 -2.72 8.28 -3.71
C ARG A 145 -3.62 7.17 -4.25
N ILE A 146 -4.46 7.46 -5.24
CA ILE A 146 -5.31 6.42 -5.85
C ILE A 146 -4.50 5.33 -6.55
N LEU A 147 -3.39 5.69 -7.19
CA LEU A 147 -2.48 4.73 -7.82
C LEU A 147 -1.71 3.89 -6.79
N THR A 148 -1.55 4.36 -5.55
CA THR A 148 -0.91 3.58 -4.47
C THR A 148 -1.81 2.50 -3.89
N TYR A 149 -3.13 2.60 -4.00
CA TYR A 149 -4.02 1.55 -3.52
C TYR A 149 -3.82 0.24 -4.30
N GLY A 150 -3.92 -0.87 -3.58
CA GLY A 150 -3.89 -2.20 -4.15
C GLY A 150 -5.09 -2.45 -5.05
N ARG A 151 -4.91 -3.30 -6.07
CA ARG A 151 -6.02 -3.80 -6.87
C ARG A 151 -6.94 -4.65 -6.00
N ALA A 152 -8.24 -4.55 -6.23
CA ALA A 152 -9.22 -5.38 -5.54
C ALA A 152 -8.97 -6.87 -5.83
N GLY A 153 -9.11 -7.71 -4.80
CA GLY A 153 -9.02 -9.16 -4.95
C GLY A 153 -10.17 -9.65 -5.83
N LEU A 154 -9.86 -10.51 -6.81
CA LEU A 154 -10.89 -11.04 -7.71
C LEU A 154 -11.96 -11.84 -6.95
N ARG A 155 -11.54 -12.49 -5.85
CA ARG A 155 -12.41 -13.25 -4.95
C ARG A 155 -13.34 -12.36 -4.16
N ASP A 156 -12.81 -11.31 -3.55
CA ASP A 156 -13.58 -10.34 -2.76
C ASP A 156 -14.69 -9.70 -3.62
N VAL A 157 -14.33 -9.35 -4.86
CA VAL A 157 -15.28 -8.80 -5.85
C VAL A 157 -16.33 -9.83 -6.23
N ALA A 158 -15.95 -11.09 -6.45
CA ALA A 158 -16.90 -12.15 -6.77
C ALA A 158 -17.85 -12.44 -5.59
N SER A 159 -17.35 -12.44 -4.36
CA SER A 159 -18.16 -12.61 -3.15
C SER A 159 -19.17 -11.48 -2.98
N LEU A 160 -18.74 -10.23 -3.21
CA LEU A 160 -19.65 -9.07 -3.21
C LEU A 160 -20.71 -9.17 -4.32
N HIS A 161 -20.31 -9.61 -5.51
CA HIS A 161 -21.23 -9.76 -6.64
C HIS A 161 -22.28 -10.85 -6.36
N ASN A 162 -21.85 -12.02 -5.89
CA ASN A 162 -22.74 -13.12 -5.53
C ASN A 162 -23.72 -12.70 -4.42
N TRP A 163 -23.25 -11.98 -3.41
CA TRP A 163 -24.12 -11.47 -2.33
C TRP A 163 -25.18 -10.51 -2.84
N LEU A 164 -24.79 -9.59 -3.75
CA LEU A 164 -25.72 -8.63 -4.34
C LEU A 164 -26.75 -9.31 -5.25
N ASP A 165 -26.32 -10.34 -6.00
CA ASP A 165 -27.21 -11.12 -6.87
C ASP A 165 -28.21 -11.94 -6.03
N GLU A 166 -27.82 -12.41 -4.85
CA GLU A 166 -28.68 -13.17 -3.94
C GLU A 166 -29.66 -12.29 -3.15
N THR A 167 -29.20 -11.15 -2.63
CA THR A 167 -30.03 -10.25 -1.83
C THR A 167 -30.90 -9.34 -2.66
N GLY A 168 -30.46 -8.99 -3.89
CA GLY A 168 -31.16 -8.04 -4.76
C GLY A 168 -31.37 -6.67 -4.09
N CYS A 169 -30.55 -6.31 -3.09
CA CYS A 169 -30.82 -5.15 -2.26
C CYS A 169 -30.54 -3.81 -2.99
N LEU A 170 -29.73 -3.84 -4.05
CA LEU A 170 -29.41 -2.68 -4.89
C LEU A 170 -29.84 -2.91 -6.33
N THR A 171 -30.04 -1.82 -7.06
CA THR A 171 -30.37 -1.85 -8.48
C THR A 171 -29.17 -2.31 -9.33
N GLU A 172 -29.41 -2.99 -10.45
CA GLU A 172 -28.32 -3.47 -11.33
C GLU A 172 -27.47 -2.31 -11.89
N GLU A 173 -28.09 -1.15 -12.11
CA GLU A 173 -27.40 0.06 -12.57
C GLU A 173 -26.34 0.52 -11.56
N GLU A 174 -26.66 0.46 -10.27
CA GLU A 174 -25.76 0.83 -9.19
C GLU A 174 -24.68 -0.20 -8.93
N THR A 175 -24.88 -1.49 -9.25
CA THR A 175 -23.89 -2.57 -9.04
C THR A 175 -23.02 -2.85 -10.27
N THR A 176 -23.37 -2.29 -11.44
CA THR A 176 -22.63 -2.44 -12.72
C THR A 176 -21.15 -2.06 -12.61
N TYR A 177 -20.78 -1.22 -11.63
CA TYR A 177 -19.39 -0.87 -11.37
C TYR A 177 -18.51 -2.08 -11.01
N LEU A 178 -19.08 -3.11 -10.37
CA LEU A 178 -18.37 -4.33 -9.97
C LEU A 178 -17.95 -5.20 -11.16
N LYS A 179 -18.66 -5.10 -12.29
CA LYS A 179 -18.31 -5.78 -13.55
C LYS A 179 -16.95 -5.30 -14.10
N ARG A 180 -16.48 -4.10 -13.70
CA ARG A 180 -15.21 -3.50 -14.16
C ARG A 180 -14.03 -3.84 -13.23
N THR A 181 -13.68 -5.12 -13.14
CA THR A 181 -12.61 -5.64 -12.25
C THR A 181 -11.21 -5.03 -12.48
N SER A 182 -10.98 -4.35 -13.60
CA SER A 182 -9.73 -3.64 -13.90
C SER A 182 -9.63 -2.25 -13.24
N ASP A 183 -10.76 -1.63 -12.89
CA ASP A 183 -10.83 -0.27 -12.32
C ASP A 183 -11.11 -0.28 -10.80
N LEU A 184 -11.24 -1.46 -10.19
CA LEU A 184 -11.53 -1.64 -8.77
C LEU A 184 -10.26 -1.65 -7.90
N ILE A 185 -10.31 -0.89 -6.81
CA ILE A 185 -9.28 -0.80 -5.78
C ILE A 185 -9.86 -1.12 -4.42
N THR A 186 -9.03 -1.65 -3.51
CA THR A 186 -9.40 -1.87 -2.11
C THR A 186 -8.80 -0.75 -1.26
N LEU A 187 -9.61 -0.12 -0.40
CA LEU A 187 -9.16 0.92 0.52
C LEU A 187 -8.49 0.38 1.78
N ALA A 188 -8.68 -0.91 2.08
CA ALA A 188 -7.92 -1.60 3.11
C ALA A 188 -6.42 -1.35 2.90
N SER A 189 -5.74 -1.00 3.99
CA SER A 189 -4.29 -0.80 3.95
C SER A 189 -3.65 -2.01 3.27
N SER A 190 -2.78 -1.75 2.29
CA SER A 190 -2.02 -2.80 1.63
C SER A 190 -1.05 -3.38 2.66
N THR A 191 -1.54 -4.30 3.48
CA THR A 191 -0.67 -5.21 4.22
C THR A 191 0.24 -5.85 3.17
N ASP A 192 1.54 -5.82 3.46
CA ASP A 192 2.67 -6.10 2.57
C ASP A 192 2.29 -6.94 1.34
N SER A 193 2.54 -6.43 0.13
CA SER A 193 2.17 -7.10 -1.13
C SER A 193 2.64 -8.55 -1.21
N ALA A 194 3.71 -8.91 -0.50
CA ALA A 194 4.17 -10.28 -0.38
C ALA A 194 3.38 -11.12 0.61
N LEU A 195 2.96 -10.55 1.75
CA LEU A 195 2.07 -11.23 2.66
C LEU A 195 0.74 -11.52 1.96
N LYS A 196 0.18 -10.55 1.23
CA LYS A 196 -1.06 -10.77 0.47
C LYS A 196 -0.91 -11.85 -0.60
N ARG A 197 0.21 -11.90 -1.33
CA ARG A 197 0.47 -12.98 -2.30
C ARG A 197 0.56 -14.36 -1.64
N LEU A 198 1.13 -14.43 -0.43
CA LEU A 198 1.19 -15.66 0.31
C LEU A 198 -0.18 -16.03 0.89
N GLU A 199 -0.95 -15.06 1.39
CA GLU A 199 -2.35 -15.24 1.81
C GLU A 199 -3.17 -15.81 0.65
N ASP A 200 -3.14 -15.19 -0.53
CA ASP A 200 -3.84 -15.65 -1.73
C ASP A 200 -3.41 -17.09 -2.10
N TRP A 201 -2.10 -17.39 -2.09
CA TRP A 201 -1.59 -18.73 -2.43
C TRP A 201 -1.97 -19.80 -1.39
N ILE A 202 -1.91 -19.47 -0.10
CA ILE A 202 -2.34 -20.37 0.98
C ILE A 202 -3.83 -20.63 0.83
N GLU A 203 -4.64 -19.62 0.55
CA GLU A 203 -6.07 -19.80 0.31
C GLU A 203 -6.31 -20.69 -0.90
N ASP A 204 -5.62 -20.47 -2.03
CA ASP A 204 -5.71 -21.31 -3.23
C ASP A 204 -5.44 -22.78 -2.89
N TRP A 205 -4.34 -23.01 -2.18
CA TRP A 205 -3.89 -24.34 -1.80
C TRP A 205 -4.88 -25.00 -0.84
N LEU A 206 -5.38 -24.26 0.14
CA LEU A 206 -6.28 -24.77 1.17
C LEU A 206 -7.67 -25.07 0.59
N ILE A 207 -8.16 -24.25 -0.35
CA ILE A 207 -9.38 -24.50 -1.12
C ILE A 207 -9.23 -25.74 -1.99
N GLN A 208 -8.06 -25.93 -2.61
CA GLN A 208 -7.79 -27.07 -3.49
C GLN A 208 -7.59 -28.38 -2.72
N HIS A 209 -6.94 -28.32 -1.56
CA HIS A 209 -6.51 -29.51 -0.82
C HIS A 209 -7.47 -29.91 0.31
N CYS A 210 -8.22 -28.96 0.88
CA CYS A 210 -9.16 -29.21 1.96
C CYS A 210 -10.60 -28.89 1.54
N LYS A 211 -11.27 -29.83 0.85
CA LYS A 211 -12.69 -29.69 0.48
C LYS A 211 -13.63 -29.39 1.67
N GLY A 212 -13.26 -29.80 2.90
CA GLY A 212 -14.01 -29.53 4.15
C GLY A 212 -13.62 -28.24 4.88
N PHE A 213 -12.57 -27.54 4.47
CA PHE A 213 -12.19 -26.25 5.08
C PHE A 213 -13.23 -25.15 4.78
N ARG A 214 -13.97 -25.32 3.68
CA ARG A 214 -15.09 -24.48 3.24
C ARG A 214 -16.26 -24.45 4.24
N GLU A 215 -16.47 -25.52 5.01
CA GLU A 215 -17.57 -25.61 6.00
C GLU A 215 -17.15 -25.14 7.40
N SER A 216 -15.85 -25.18 7.73
CA SER A 216 -15.34 -24.85 9.07
C SER A 216 -15.09 -23.35 9.30
N LEU A 217 -15.12 -22.51 8.26
CA LEU A 217 -14.77 -21.08 8.35
C LEU A 217 -15.94 -20.11 8.34
N GLY A 218 -17.18 -20.61 8.32
CA GLY A 218 -18.38 -19.79 8.48
C GLY A 218 -18.40 -19.15 9.85
N SER A 219 -18.12 -17.85 9.91
CA SER A 219 -18.31 -17.03 11.12
C SER A 219 -19.75 -16.51 11.16
N ASP A 220 -20.27 -16.39 12.39
CA ASP A 220 -21.65 -16.02 12.80
C ASP A 220 -22.18 -14.64 12.33
N ILE A 221 -21.59 -14.00 11.30
CA ILE A 221 -21.92 -12.63 10.88
C ILE A 221 -23.02 -12.59 9.81
N SER A 222 -23.19 -13.65 9.03
CA SER A 222 -24.29 -13.77 8.05
C SER A 222 -24.89 -15.18 8.07
N THR A 223 -26.22 -15.24 8.00
CA THR A 223 -26.99 -16.50 7.98
C THR A 223 -27.08 -17.10 6.56
N SER A 224 -26.54 -16.39 5.55
CA SER A 224 -26.64 -16.79 4.15
C SER A 224 -25.49 -17.74 3.72
N PRO A 225 -25.80 -18.90 3.11
CA PRO A 225 -24.85 -20.01 2.93
C PRO A 225 -23.80 -19.80 1.83
N ASN A 226 -23.80 -18.68 1.11
CA ASN A 226 -22.94 -18.46 -0.07
C ASN A 226 -22.01 -17.25 0.03
N VAL A 227 -21.94 -16.63 1.20
CA VAL A 227 -21.13 -15.43 1.44
C VAL A 227 -19.82 -15.87 2.08
N TYR A 228 -18.76 -15.87 1.28
CA TYR A 228 -17.43 -16.15 1.77
C TYR A 228 -16.89 -14.96 2.56
N ILE A 229 -17.34 -14.85 3.80
CA ILE A 229 -16.63 -14.09 4.82
C ILE A 229 -15.48 -14.98 5.25
N SER A 230 -14.39 -14.97 4.48
CA SER A 230 -13.17 -15.68 4.86
C SER A 230 -12.77 -15.14 6.23
N SER A 231 -12.72 -16.01 7.24
CA SER A 231 -12.22 -15.68 8.59
C SER A 231 -10.74 -15.31 8.48
N GLY A 232 -10.47 -14.09 8.03
CA GLY A 232 -9.16 -13.59 7.59
C GLY A 232 -8.11 -13.63 8.70
N SER A 233 -8.52 -13.75 9.97
CA SER A 233 -7.57 -13.81 11.09
C SER A 233 -6.73 -15.10 11.11
N LEU A 234 -7.24 -16.24 10.64
CA LEU A 234 -6.48 -17.51 10.65
C LEU A 234 -5.55 -17.60 9.45
N VAL A 235 -6.03 -17.27 8.26
CA VAL A 235 -5.21 -17.22 7.05
C VAL A 235 -4.08 -16.20 7.21
N GLN A 236 -4.39 -15.02 7.74
CA GLN A 236 -3.39 -14.00 8.00
C GLN A 236 -2.35 -14.43 9.05
N LYS A 237 -2.78 -15.07 10.15
CA LYS A 237 -1.86 -15.63 11.16
C LYS A 237 -0.98 -16.72 10.56
N LEU A 238 -1.55 -17.61 9.75
CA LEU A 238 -0.84 -18.69 9.09
C LEU A 238 0.16 -18.17 8.05
N ALA A 239 -0.23 -17.19 7.23
CA ALA A 239 0.64 -16.53 6.27
C ALA A 239 1.82 -15.83 6.96
N ARG A 240 1.55 -15.11 8.06
CA ARG A 240 2.61 -14.50 8.87
C ARG A 240 3.55 -15.55 9.47
N ALA A 241 3.02 -16.65 10.00
CA ALA A 241 3.83 -17.74 10.55
C ALA A 241 4.67 -18.44 9.47
N LEU A 242 4.11 -18.70 8.29
CA LEU A 242 4.82 -19.30 7.15
C LEU A 242 5.91 -18.37 6.61
N MET A 243 5.67 -17.06 6.52
CA MET A 243 6.71 -16.08 6.15
C MET A 243 7.88 -16.12 7.14
N LEU A 244 7.58 -16.08 8.44
CA LEU A 244 8.61 -16.15 9.49
C LEU A 244 9.38 -17.48 9.43
N PHE A 245 8.67 -18.59 9.21
CA PHE A 245 9.29 -19.89 9.05
C PHE A 245 10.17 -19.97 7.80
N LEU A 246 9.71 -19.46 6.65
CA LEU A 246 10.47 -19.44 5.41
C LEU A 246 11.75 -18.61 5.54
N ILE A 247 11.67 -17.41 6.14
CA ILE A 247 12.82 -16.55 6.38
C ILE A 247 13.82 -17.26 7.30
N THR A 248 13.37 -17.80 8.43
CA THR A 248 14.26 -18.48 9.38
C THR A 248 14.89 -19.74 8.78
N PHE A 249 14.13 -20.54 8.03
CA PHE A 249 14.65 -21.69 7.31
C PHE A 249 15.72 -21.29 6.29
N LEU A 250 15.49 -20.23 5.52
CA LEU A 250 16.45 -19.75 4.52
C LEU A 250 17.74 -19.21 5.14
N LEU A 251 17.65 -18.64 6.34
CA LEU A 251 18.81 -18.21 7.13
C LEU A 251 19.59 -19.39 7.74
N LEU A 252 18.91 -20.42 8.24
CA LEU A 252 19.54 -21.50 9.01
C LEU A 252 19.98 -22.70 8.14
N ALA A 253 19.23 -23.04 7.09
CA ALA A 253 19.52 -24.21 6.26
C ALA A 253 20.93 -24.21 5.64
N PRO A 254 21.46 -23.08 5.13
CA PRO A 254 22.80 -23.05 4.55
C PRO A 254 23.90 -23.30 5.59
N VAL A 255 23.68 -22.89 6.85
CA VAL A 255 24.60 -23.16 7.96
C VAL A 255 24.69 -24.67 8.20
N VAL A 256 23.54 -25.36 8.25
CA VAL A 256 23.48 -26.81 8.46
C VAL A 256 24.13 -27.55 7.29
N VAL A 257 23.85 -27.15 6.05
CA VAL A 257 24.44 -27.77 4.85
C VAL A 257 25.97 -27.60 4.84
N CYS A 258 26.49 -26.44 5.23
CA CYS A 258 27.94 -26.20 5.31
C CYS A 258 28.64 -27.13 6.30
N ILE A 259 27.98 -27.49 7.41
CA ILE A 259 28.51 -28.44 8.41
C ILE A 259 28.56 -29.86 7.83
N LEU A 260 27.56 -30.26 7.03
CA LEU A 260 27.47 -31.61 6.48
C LEU A 260 28.42 -31.86 5.30
N VAL A 261 28.63 -30.85 4.44
CA VAL A 261 29.51 -30.95 3.28
C VAL A 261 30.96 -30.97 3.74
N ARG A 262 31.78 -31.92 3.30
CA ARG A 262 33.22 -32.02 3.65
C ARG A 262 34.14 -31.31 2.67
N ASN A 263 33.71 -31.14 1.43
CA ASN A 263 34.54 -30.59 0.35
C ASN A 263 34.59 -29.05 0.40
N ILE A 264 35.78 -28.47 0.55
CA ILE A 264 36.01 -27.02 0.55
C ILE A 264 35.40 -26.30 -0.67
N PRO A 265 35.62 -26.73 -1.93
CA PRO A 265 35.03 -26.04 -3.08
C PRO A 265 33.49 -26.12 -3.10
N ALA A 266 32.92 -27.23 -2.63
CA ALA A 266 31.47 -27.38 -2.52
C ALA A 266 30.87 -26.47 -1.43
N ARG A 267 31.57 -26.26 -0.31
CA ARG A 267 31.17 -25.31 0.75
C ARG A 267 31.10 -23.87 0.23
N ILE A 268 32.13 -23.42 -0.49
CA ILE A 268 32.16 -22.07 -1.08
C ILE A 268 31.00 -21.89 -2.06
N PHE A 269 30.75 -22.90 -2.91
CA PHE A 269 29.62 -22.88 -3.83
C PHE A 269 28.27 -22.80 -3.11
N VAL A 270 28.08 -23.58 -2.03
CA VAL A 270 26.86 -23.53 -1.20
C VAL A 270 26.65 -22.13 -0.63
N VAL A 271 27.69 -21.47 -0.09
CA VAL A 271 27.58 -20.12 0.48
C VAL A 271 27.19 -19.08 -0.58
N VAL A 272 27.82 -19.12 -1.75
CA VAL A 272 27.50 -18.19 -2.84
C VAL A 272 26.06 -18.42 -3.34
N ALA A 273 25.69 -19.67 -3.58
CA ALA A 273 24.35 -20.04 -4.05
C ALA A 273 23.27 -19.69 -3.01
N SER A 274 23.51 -19.95 -1.72
CA SER A 274 22.54 -19.65 -0.66
C SER A 274 22.39 -18.15 -0.42
N THR A 275 23.48 -17.38 -0.52
CA THR A 275 23.43 -15.91 -0.38
C THR A 275 22.65 -15.30 -1.55
N ALA A 276 22.89 -15.77 -2.77
CA ALA A 276 22.13 -15.35 -3.94
C ALA A 276 20.64 -15.72 -3.83
N LEU A 277 20.33 -16.94 -3.37
CA LEU A 277 18.96 -17.39 -3.14
C LEU A 277 18.27 -16.55 -2.05
N TYR A 278 18.92 -16.30 -0.92
CA TYR A 278 18.41 -15.45 0.16
C TYR A 278 18.06 -14.05 -0.34
N LEU A 279 18.97 -13.40 -1.06
CA LEU A 279 18.73 -12.06 -1.61
C LEU A 279 17.63 -12.05 -2.66
N THR A 280 17.53 -13.10 -3.49
CA THR A 280 16.48 -13.22 -4.50
C THR A 280 15.11 -13.37 -3.84
N VAL A 281 14.99 -14.25 -2.85
CA VAL A 281 13.75 -14.47 -2.11
C VAL A 281 13.38 -13.21 -1.33
N LEU A 282 14.33 -12.59 -0.63
CA LEU A 282 14.08 -11.35 0.11
C LEU A 282 13.65 -10.21 -0.83
N SER A 283 14.26 -10.07 -2.01
CA SER A 283 13.87 -9.06 -3.01
C SER A 283 12.49 -9.31 -3.62
N GLN A 284 12.02 -10.55 -3.66
CA GLN A 284 10.69 -10.89 -4.20
C GLN A 284 9.60 -10.78 -3.11
N LEU A 285 9.94 -11.18 -1.89
CA LEU A 285 9.04 -11.25 -0.74
C LEU A 285 9.00 -9.97 0.09
N THR A 286 9.92 -9.04 -0.13
CA THR A 286 9.84 -7.73 0.49
C THR A 286 10.03 -6.71 -0.64
N ARG A 287 9.55 -5.47 -0.45
CA ARG A 287 9.96 -4.34 -1.30
C ARG A 287 11.03 -3.53 -0.56
N PRO A 288 12.22 -4.10 -0.28
CA PRO A 288 13.21 -3.41 0.52
C PRO A 288 13.84 -2.30 -0.31
N ARG A 289 14.35 -1.28 0.36
CA ARG A 289 15.22 -0.31 -0.32
C ARG A 289 16.52 -1.02 -0.72
N MET A 290 17.15 -0.60 -1.82
CA MET A 290 18.41 -1.21 -2.26
C MET A 290 19.48 -1.22 -1.16
N MET A 291 19.51 -0.19 -0.30
CA MET A 291 20.44 -0.12 0.83
C MET A 291 20.18 -1.20 1.90
N GLU A 292 18.90 -1.55 2.14
CA GLU A 292 18.52 -2.60 3.09
C GLU A 292 18.91 -3.98 2.55
N LEU A 293 18.76 -4.19 1.24
CA LEU A 293 19.16 -5.44 0.57
C LEU A 293 20.68 -5.63 0.60
N ILE A 294 21.45 -4.57 0.36
CA ILE A 294 22.93 -4.60 0.46
C ILE A 294 23.36 -4.92 1.89
N LEU A 295 22.75 -4.29 2.89
CA LEU A 295 23.05 -4.54 4.30
C LEU A 295 22.73 -6.00 4.70
N ALA A 296 21.55 -6.50 4.32
CA ALA A 296 21.13 -7.87 4.58
C ALA A 296 22.03 -8.92 3.89
N GLY A 297 22.49 -8.63 2.68
CA GLY A 297 23.43 -9.49 1.96
C GLY A 297 24.80 -9.54 2.62
N ALA A 298 25.33 -8.38 3.01
CA ALA A 298 26.62 -8.28 3.68
C ALA A 298 26.61 -9.01 5.04
N THR A 299 25.57 -8.84 5.86
CA THR A 299 25.45 -9.52 7.15
C THR A 299 25.33 -11.03 6.98
N PHE A 300 24.50 -11.50 6.05
CA PHE A 300 24.31 -12.92 5.80
C PHE A 300 25.58 -13.60 5.27
N ALA A 301 26.26 -12.97 4.30
CA ALA A 301 27.52 -13.46 3.76
C ALA A 301 28.62 -13.53 4.84
N THR A 302 28.69 -12.53 5.72
CA THR A 302 29.65 -12.51 6.83
C THR A 302 29.43 -13.69 7.78
N VAL A 303 28.18 -13.93 8.20
CA VAL A 303 27.84 -15.05 9.09
C VAL A 303 28.23 -16.40 8.47
N LEU A 304 27.86 -16.63 7.21
CA LEU A 304 28.22 -17.87 6.52
C LEU A 304 29.73 -18.07 6.36
N THR A 305 30.47 -16.99 6.06
CA THR A 305 31.92 -17.04 5.91
C THR A 305 32.62 -17.43 7.21
N VAL A 306 32.13 -16.95 8.36
CA VAL A 306 32.66 -17.34 9.68
C VAL A 306 32.45 -18.83 9.94
N PHE A 307 31.27 -19.38 9.62
CA PHE A 307 31.00 -20.81 9.79
C PHE A 307 31.87 -21.68 8.87
N VAL A 308 32.08 -21.25 7.62
CA VAL A 308 33.00 -21.93 6.71
C VAL A 308 34.43 -21.90 7.26
N SER A 309 34.92 -20.76 7.73
CA SER A 309 36.28 -20.62 8.28
C SER A 309 36.51 -21.54 9.49
N ASN A 310 35.58 -21.55 10.46
CA ASN A 310 35.70 -22.38 11.66
C ASN A 310 35.67 -23.89 11.36
N SER A 311 34.98 -24.29 10.29
CA SER A 311 34.90 -25.69 9.84
C SER A 311 36.11 -26.18 9.03
N ILE A 312 37.04 -25.27 8.68
CA ILE A 312 38.31 -25.59 8.00
C ILE A 312 39.43 -25.79 9.04
N SER A 313 39.31 -25.18 10.21
CA SER A 313 40.29 -25.25 11.32
C SER A 313 40.13 -26.46 12.26
N VAL A 314 39.13 -27.32 12.02
CA VAL A 314 38.92 -28.59 12.73
C VAL A 314 39.15 -29.75 11.75
#